data_AF-A0A3D9SHT2-F1
#
_entry.id   AF-A0A3D9SHT2-F1
#
_cell.length_a   1.000
_cell.length_b   1.000
_cell.length_c   1.000
_cell.angle_alpha   90.00
_cell.angle_beta   90.00
_cell.angle_gamma   90.00
#
_symmetry.space_group_name_H-M   'P 1'
#
loop_
_entity.id
_entity.type
_entity.pdbx_description
1 polymer ?
#
loop_
_entity_poly.entity_id
_entity_poly.type
_entity_poly.pdbx_seq_one_letter_code
_entity_poly.pdbx_strand_id
1 'polypeptide(L)'
;MSLGRHTVPEKTFLALAAGGGGADAIAHLRSAQRSKRLLLVRAVRDAALRSGHPEAPAARRAYELLARIEGPHPAEVWAVLGYPTVGAWARRTVLALTAEETDGPPARPGELAATAAAAAIRAAHPCTLEVPVRDGAVVLPSLGRALLPGHDTALVRSSPDGAEVTAGDTTIRLPADPHEDAPGWQALRRIGTAWQGSGVAFLLDDHDPDRVPGAELRDDRLTDEELGHWRATLDEAWRLLLSRHWTTAEEVAASITVLTPLVAPEHGQSSATPRHGFGNIGLSAPPDAHFLAVTLAHEVQHTKLSALLDVVPLTVPEDGSRYYAPWREDPRPAAGLLQGTYAHLGIAGFWRRQRDHETGETALRAHSDFARWREATDLGARTLAASGRLTAAGEGFVAEIRRTVRPWIGEPVGGAALDRARAAAAEHRDRWRLRNGEPATPPR
;
A
#
# COMPACT_ATOMS: atom_id res chain seq x y z
N MET A 1 20.84 -1.21 -14.10
CA MET A 1 20.60 -1.40 -12.65
C MET A 1 21.83 -1.07 -11.78
N SER A 2 21.83 0.04 -11.03
CA SER A 2 22.80 0.28 -9.94
C SER A 2 22.19 -0.21 -8.62
N LEU A 3 22.88 -1.10 -7.91
CA LEU A 3 22.49 -1.61 -6.60
C LEU A 3 23.37 -0.93 -5.55
N GLY A 4 22.75 -0.37 -4.51
CA GLY A 4 23.45 0.27 -3.40
C GLY A 4 23.10 -0.36 -2.07
N ARG A 5 24.01 -0.24 -1.09
CA ARG A 5 23.67 -0.46 0.32
C ARG A 5 22.83 0.73 0.78
N HIS A 6 21.64 0.46 1.30
CA HIS A 6 20.73 1.51 1.75
C HIS A 6 20.90 1.75 3.25
N THR A 7 20.95 3.03 3.61
CA THR A 7 20.91 3.50 4.99
C THR A 7 19.95 4.68 5.05
N VAL A 8 19.19 4.79 6.14
CA VAL A 8 18.37 5.98 6.39
C VAL A 8 19.20 6.94 7.24
N PRO A 9 19.51 8.16 6.75
CA PRO A 9 20.22 9.15 7.55
C PRO A 9 19.49 9.43 8.87
N GLU A 10 20.22 9.66 9.95
CA GLU A 10 19.64 9.84 11.29
C GLU A 10 18.57 10.94 11.32
N LYS A 11 18.84 12.09 10.68
CA LYS A 11 17.86 13.18 10.55
C LYS A 11 16.56 12.71 9.88
N THR A 12 16.67 11.93 8.80
CA THR A 12 15.53 11.37 8.08
C THR A 12 14.79 10.34 8.93
N PHE A 13 15.54 9.49 9.66
CA PHE A 13 14.98 8.49 10.56
C PHE A 13 14.15 9.13 11.68
N LEU A 14 14.66 10.18 12.32
CA LEU A 14 13.94 10.92 13.36
C LEU A 14 12.74 11.69 12.80
N ALA A 15 12.85 12.27 11.60
CA ALA A 15 11.73 12.93 10.94
C ALA A 15 10.61 11.94 10.59
N LEU A 16 10.96 10.72 10.13
CA LEU A 16 10.03 9.62 9.97
C LEU A 16 9.41 9.24 11.31
N ALA A 17 10.20 9.02 12.36
CA ALA A 17 9.69 8.64 13.68
C ALA A 17 8.72 9.67 14.29
N ALA A 18 8.87 10.95 13.94
CA ALA A 18 7.92 12.02 14.30
C ALA A 18 6.61 12.01 13.48
N GLY A 19 6.40 11.02 12.61
CA GLY A 19 5.24 10.88 11.72
C GLY A 19 5.33 11.69 10.42
N GLY A 20 6.45 12.38 10.18
CA GLY A 20 6.68 13.23 9.01
C GLY A 20 7.79 12.70 8.10
N GLY A 21 8.63 13.63 7.62
CA GLY A 21 9.75 13.35 6.73
C GLY A 21 9.57 13.91 5.31
N GLY A 22 8.34 14.15 4.87
CA GLY A 22 8.06 14.77 3.58
C GLY A 22 8.55 13.94 2.39
N ALA A 23 8.56 14.57 1.21
CA ALA A 23 8.98 13.91 -0.04
C ALA A 23 10.43 13.41 0.00
N ASP A 24 11.33 14.10 0.71
CA ASP A 24 12.73 13.72 0.85
C ASP A 24 12.90 12.38 1.59
N ALA A 25 12.18 12.18 2.68
CA ALA A 25 12.20 10.90 3.39
C ALA A 25 11.63 9.78 2.52
N ILE A 26 10.55 10.06 1.77
CA ILE A 26 10.00 9.10 0.81
C ILE A 26 11.01 8.75 -0.29
N ALA A 27 11.83 9.70 -0.76
CA ALA A 27 12.83 9.44 -1.79
C ALA A 27 13.89 8.41 -1.31
N HIS A 28 14.33 8.50 -0.05
CA HIS A 28 15.20 7.48 0.55
C HIS A 28 14.54 6.10 0.58
N LEU A 29 13.28 6.03 1.03
CA LEU A 29 12.52 4.78 1.09
C LEU A 29 12.31 4.18 -0.31
N ARG A 30 11.95 4.99 -1.30
CA ARG A 30 11.79 4.59 -2.70
C ARG A 30 13.07 4.02 -3.31
N SER A 31 14.22 4.61 -2.99
CA SER A 31 15.52 4.12 -3.46
C SER A 31 15.80 2.69 -2.96
N ALA A 32 15.49 2.43 -1.67
CA ALA A 32 15.60 1.10 -1.08
C ALA A 32 14.60 0.11 -1.71
N GLN A 33 13.34 0.52 -1.87
CA GLN A 33 12.31 -0.30 -2.52
C GLN A 33 12.66 -0.64 -3.97
N ARG A 34 13.26 0.31 -4.71
CA ARG A 34 13.78 0.07 -6.05
C ARG A 34 14.85 -1.02 -6.06
N SER A 35 15.85 -0.92 -5.19
CA SER A 35 16.91 -1.95 -5.13
C SER A 35 16.35 -3.30 -4.71
N LYS A 36 15.47 -3.35 -3.71
CA LYS A 36 14.76 -4.56 -3.29
C LYS A 36 14.01 -5.19 -4.46
N ARG A 37 13.29 -4.39 -5.25
CA ARG A 37 12.52 -4.86 -6.41
C ARG A 37 13.40 -5.51 -7.47
N LEU A 38 14.50 -4.85 -7.84
CA LEU A 38 15.46 -5.37 -8.82
C LEU A 38 16.09 -6.69 -8.33
N LEU A 39 16.42 -6.78 -7.04
CA LEU A 39 16.93 -8.00 -6.42
C LEU A 39 15.90 -9.13 -6.43
N LEU A 40 14.63 -8.84 -6.11
CA LEU A 40 13.55 -9.84 -6.12
C LEU A 40 13.31 -10.39 -7.53
N VAL A 41 13.21 -9.53 -8.55
CA VAL A 41 13.01 -9.96 -9.94
C VAL A 41 14.18 -10.81 -10.43
N ARG A 42 15.41 -10.43 -10.07
CA ARG A 42 16.60 -11.25 -10.32
C ARG A 42 16.52 -12.59 -9.58
N ALA A 43 16.10 -12.58 -8.32
CA ALA A 43 15.98 -13.77 -7.50
C ALA A 43 14.93 -14.76 -8.04
N VAL A 44 13.81 -14.29 -8.60
CA VAL A 44 12.82 -15.15 -9.28
C VAL A 44 13.50 -15.97 -10.38
N ARG A 45 14.22 -15.30 -11.29
CA ARG A 45 14.97 -15.97 -12.37
C ARG A 45 15.99 -16.97 -11.80
N ASP A 46 16.80 -16.51 -10.85
CA ASP A 46 17.90 -17.31 -10.32
C ASP A 46 17.40 -18.54 -9.53
N ALA A 47 16.34 -18.38 -8.74
CA ALA A 47 15.72 -19.47 -8.00
C ALA A 47 15.04 -20.48 -8.92
N ALA A 48 14.33 -20.02 -9.96
CA ALA A 48 13.69 -20.90 -10.94
C ALA A 48 14.71 -21.75 -11.70
N LEU A 49 15.85 -21.17 -12.09
CA LEU A 49 16.94 -21.91 -12.73
C LEU A 49 17.57 -22.94 -11.78
N ARG A 50 17.81 -22.57 -10.52
CA ARG A 50 18.40 -23.48 -9.53
C ARG A 50 17.49 -24.66 -9.17
N SER A 51 16.18 -24.43 -9.09
CA SER A 51 15.22 -25.50 -8.80
C SER A 51 14.88 -26.37 -10.00
N GLY A 52 15.33 -26.00 -11.21
CA GLY A 52 14.97 -26.71 -12.44
C GLY A 52 13.49 -26.55 -12.81
N HIS A 53 12.85 -25.44 -12.39
CA HIS A 53 11.42 -25.22 -12.61
C HIS A 53 11.07 -25.25 -14.12
N PRO A 54 9.96 -25.87 -14.54
CA PRO A 54 9.58 -25.95 -15.97
C PRO A 54 9.51 -24.59 -16.68
N GLU A 55 9.07 -23.55 -15.97
CA GLU A 55 8.98 -22.18 -16.50
C GLU A 55 10.31 -21.39 -16.45
N ALA A 56 11.40 -21.96 -15.93
CA ALA A 56 12.68 -21.25 -15.79
C ALA A 56 13.24 -20.69 -17.13
N PRO A 57 13.15 -21.40 -18.28
CA PRO A 57 13.56 -20.83 -19.56
C PRO A 57 12.76 -19.60 -19.97
N ALA A 58 11.44 -19.58 -19.69
CA ALA A 58 10.58 -18.43 -19.97
C ALA A 58 10.95 -17.24 -19.08
N ALA A 59 11.11 -17.47 -17.78
CA ALA A 59 11.56 -16.45 -16.83
C ALA A 59 12.92 -15.85 -17.22
N ARG A 60 13.88 -16.68 -17.65
CA ARG A 60 15.19 -16.21 -18.14
C ARG A 60 15.05 -15.29 -19.35
N ARG A 61 14.29 -15.69 -20.38
CA ARG A 61 14.08 -14.87 -21.59
C ARG A 61 13.39 -13.55 -21.27
N ALA A 62 12.38 -13.57 -20.39
CA ALA A 62 11.67 -12.38 -19.95
C ALA A 62 12.60 -11.41 -19.18
N TYR A 63 13.44 -11.94 -18.29
CA TYR A 63 14.46 -11.12 -17.59
C TYR A 63 15.44 -10.46 -18.58
N GLU A 64 15.94 -11.22 -19.55
CA GLU A 64 16.86 -10.70 -20.57
C GLU A 64 16.20 -9.63 -21.43
N LEU A 65 14.92 -9.79 -21.77
CA LEU A 65 14.13 -8.77 -22.47
C LEU A 65 13.98 -7.49 -21.63
N LEU A 66 13.62 -7.60 -20.35
CA LEU A 66 13.55 -6.46 -19.43
C LEU A 66 14.88 -5.70 -19.37
N ALA A 67 16.00 -6.42 -19.27
CA ALA A 67 17.33 -5.80 -19.25
C ALA A 67 17.68 -5.10 -20.57
N ARG A 68 17.26 -5.64 -21.72
CA ARG A 68 17.43 -4.99 -23.03
C ARG A 68 16.59 -3.71 -23.15
N ILE A 69 15.35 -3.71 -22.67
CA ILE A 69 14.46 -2.53 -22.70
C ILE A 69 14.94 -1.46 -21.72
N GLU A 70 15.47 -1.84 -20.55
CA GLU A 70 15.91 -0.90 -19.50
C GLU A 70 17.04 0.01 -20.00
N GLY A 71 17.91 -0.47 -20.89
CA GLY A 71 19.01 0.32 -21.46
C GLY A 71 18.54 1.64 -22.09
N PRO A 72 17.72 1.59 -23.15
CA PRO A 72 17.15 2.78 -23.79
C PRO A 72 15.92 3.37 -23.09
N HIS A 73 15.14 2.57 -22.34
CA HIS A 73 13.87 3.00 -21.73
C HIS A 73 13.79 2.71 -20.22
N PRO A 74 14.71 3.24 -19.40
CA PRO A 74 14.78 2.92 -17.97
C PRO A 74 13.53 3.37 -17.19
N ALA A 75 12.89 4.48 -17.62
CA ALA A 75 11.67 4.98 -16.99
C ALA A 75 10.48 4.04 -17.20
N GLU A 76 10.33 3.49 -18.41
CA GLU A 76 9.22 2.59 -18.74
C GLU A 76 9.35 1.24 -18.06
N VAL A 77 10.57 0.68 -18.00
CA VAL A 77 10.83 -0.53 -17.21
C VAL A 77 10.54 -0.27 -15.74
N TRP A 78 10.94 0.87 -15.19
CA TRP A 78 10.66 1.19 -13.80
C TRP A 78 9.18 1.43 -13.52
N ALA A 79 8.41 1.99 -14.46
CA ALA A 79 6.96 2.13 -14.30
C ALA A 79 6.26 0.78 -14.08
N VAL A 80 6.74 -0.28 -14.75
CA VAL A 80 6.24 -1.65 -14.54
C VAL A 80 6.84 -2.28 -13.30
N LEU A 81 8.16 -2.27 -13.12
CA LEU A 81 8.80 -2.93 -11.98
C LEU A 81 8.41 -2.28 -10.65
N GLY A 82 8.21 -0.96 -10.64
CA GLY A 82 7.74 -0.19 -9.50
C GLY A 82 6.26 -0.39 -9.19
N TYR A 83 5.47 -1.01 -10.08
CA TYR A 83 4.07 -1.32 -9.84
C TYR A 83 3.94 -2.24 -8.61
N PRO A 84 3.17 -1.89 -7.57
CA PRO A 84 3.24 -2.55 -6.26
C PRO A 84 3.15 -4.08 -6.30
N THR A 85 2.24 -4.65 -7.10
CA THR A 85 1.97 -6.09 -7.13
C THR A 85 3.12 -6.91 -7.69
N VAL A 86 3.98 -6.34 -8.57
CA VAL A 86 5.18 -7.03 -9.08
C VAL A 86 6.12 -7.44 -7.93
N GLY A 87 6.10 -6.74 -6.80
CA GLY A 87 6.97 -7.03 -5.64
C GLY A 87 6.36 -8.07 -4.73
N ALA A 88 5.03 -8.01 -4.57
CA ALA A 88 4.26 -9.04 -3.87
C ALA A 88 4.42 -10.39 -4.60
N TRP A 89 4.20 -10.39 -5.92
CA TRP A 89 4.43 -11.53 -6.80
C TRP A 89 5.87 -12.05 -6.71
N ALA A 90 6.86 -11.19 -6.93
CA ALA A 90 8.26 -11.63 -7.00
C ALA A 90 8.70 -12.22 -5.65
N ARG A 91 8.29 -11.63 -4.52
CA ARG A 91 8.56 -12.17 -3.19
C ARG A 91 7.89 -13.53 -2.99
N ARG A 92 6.58 -13.64 -3.24
CA ARG A 92 5.82 -14.91 -3.10
C ARG A 92 6.46 -16.02 -3.93
N THR A 93 6.80 -15.71 -5.18
CA THR A 93 7.43 -16.67 -6.09
C THR A 93 8.82 -17.11 -5.61
N VAL A 94 9.65 -16.19 -5.08
CA VAL A 94 10.95 -16.56 -4.52
C VAL A 94 10.79 -17.50 -3.31
N LEU A 95 9.92 -17.17 -2.36
CA LEU A 95 9.71 -17.99 -1.15
C LEU A 95 9.21 -19.39 -1.47
N ALA A 96 8.29 -19.49 -2.44
CA ALA A 96 7.80 -20.78 -2.92
C ALA A 96 8.90 -21.60 -3.63
N LEU A 97 9.77 -20.95 -4.42
CA LEU A 97 10.89 -21.62 -5.11
C LEU A 97 12.01 -22.05 -4.16
N THR A 98 12.19 -21.38 -3.01
CA THR A 98 13.23 -21.69 -2.03
C THR A 98 12.75 -22.61 -0.90
N ALA A 99 11.49 -23.06 -0.94
CA ALA A 99 10.84 -23.85 0.10
C ALA A 99 10.88 -23.19 1.49
N GLU A 100 10.97 -21.85 1.54
CA GLU A 100 10.83 -21.08 2.79
C GLU A 100 9.36 -20.96 3.22
N GLU A 101 8.43 -21.22 2.30
CA GLU A 101 6.98 -21.21 2.54
C GLU A 101 6.31 -22.29 1.68
N THR A 102 5.81 -23.38 2.29
CA THR A 102 5.25 -24.54 1.58
C THR A 102 3.72 -24.56 1.51
N ASP A 103 3.04 -23.79 2.36
CA ASP A 103 1.57 -23.77 2.48
C ASP A 103 0.92 -22.66 1.61
N GLY A 104 1.71 -22.00 0.75
CA GLY A 104 1.27 -20.91 -0.11
C GLY A 104 0.90 -21.34 -1.55
N PRO A 105 0.40 -20.40 -2.37
CA PRO A 105 0.16 -20.64 -3.80
C PRO A 105 1.45 -21.10 -4.52
N PRO A 106 1.34 -21.91 -5.58
CA PRO A 106 2.52 -22.40 -6.30
C PRO A 106 3.34 -21.24 -6.87
N ALA A 107 4.65 -21.48 -7.00
CA ALA A 107 5.56 -20.55 -7.65
C ALA A 107 5.15 -20.32 -9.12
N ARG A 108 5.17 -19.07 -9.57
CA ARG A 108 4.86 -18.70 -10.96
C ARG A 108 5.95 -17.82 -11.57
N PRO A 109 7.20 -18.32 -11.73
CA PRO A 109 8.27 -17.54 -12.34
C PRO A 109 7.98 -17.15 -13.80
N GLY A 110 7.08 -17.85 -14.50
CA GLY A 110 6.60 -17.51 -15.84
C GLY A 110 5.84 -16.17 -15.93
N GLU A 111 5.24 -15.69 -14.84
CA GLU A 111 4.57 -14.37 -14.78
C GLU A 111 5.58 -13.20 -15.00
N LEU A 112 6.89 -13.46 -14.94
CA LEU A 112 7.92 -12.51 -15.37
C LEU A 112 7.74 -12.11 -16.85
N ALA A 113 7.18 -13.00 -17.68
CA ALA A 113 6.88 -12.70 -19.07
C ALA A 113 5.83 -11.58 -19.20
N ALA A 114 4.77 -11.60 -18.38
CA ALA A 114 3.78 -10.53 -18.38
C ALA A 114 4.39 -9.17 -17.95
N THR A 115 5.33 -9.20 -17.00
CA THR A 115 6.10 -8.01 -16.59
C THR A 115 6.96 -7.48 -17.75
N ALA A 116 7.65 -8.37 -18.48
CA ALA A 116 8.46 -7.99 -19.64
C ALA A 116 7.60 -7.46 -20.81
N ALA A 117 6.44 -8.08 -21.06
CA ALA A 117 5.48 -7.65 -22.06
C ALA A 117 4.92 -6.26 -21.76
N ALA A 118 4.52 -6.00 -20.51
CA ALA A 118 4.08 -4.67 -20.10
C ALA A 118 5.18 -3.62 -20.34
N ALA A 119 6.44 -3.92 -19.99
CA ALA A 119 7.55 -3.00 -20.23
C ALA A 119 7.80 -2.75 -21.72
N ALA A 120 7.65 -3.78 -22.55
CA ALA A 120 7.79 -3.65 -24.00
C ALA A 120 6.69 -2.76 -24.59
N ILE A 121 5.44 -2.96 -24.19
CA ILE A 121 4.29 -2.12 -24.62
C ILE A 121 4.53 -0.66 -24.25
N ARG A 122 4.92 -0.39 -23.00
CA ARG A 122 5.21 0.97 -22.54
C ARG A 122 6.35 1.64 -23.31
N ALA A 123 7.37 0.87 -23.67
CA ALA A 123 8.52 1.34 -24.42
C ALA A 123 8.31 1.33 -25.95
N ALA A 124 7.13 0.92 -26.43
CA ALA A 124 6.87 0.62 -27.85
C ALA A 124 7.97 -0.27 -28.48
N HIS A 125 8.54 -1.18 -27.68
CA HIS A 125 9.67 -2.00 -28.06
C HIS A 125 9.20 -3.21 -28.89
N PRO A 126 9.68 -3.37 -30.14
CA PRO A 126 9.27 -4.49 -30.99
C PRO A 126 9.59 -5.84 -30.37
N CYS A 127 8.57 -6.61 -29.98
CA CYS A 127 8.77 -7.98 -29.52
C CYS A 127 7.48 -8.83 -29.62
N THR A 128 7.66 -10.14 -29.62
CA THR A 128 6.59 -11.11 -29.40
C THR A 128 7.00 -12.01 -28.24
N LEU A 129 6.09 -12.16 -27.26
CA LEU A 129 6.35 -12.92 -26.06
C LEU A 129 5.13 -13.74 -25.68
N GLU A 130 5.33 -15.03 -25.40
CA GLU A 130 4.32 -15.87 -24.78
C GLU A 130 4.22 -15.56 -23.29
N VAL A 131 3.00 -15.33 -22.81
CA VAL A 131 2.68 -14.99 -21.43
C VAL A 131 1.62 -15.95 -20.88
N PRO A 132 1.66 -16.27 -19.57
CA PRO A 132 0.64 -17.12 -18.97
C PRO A 132 -0.71 -16.39 -18.88
N VAL A 133 -1.79 -17.14 -19.08
CA VAL A 133 -3.15 -16.71 -18.77
C VAL A 133 -3.49 -17.25 -17.38
N ARG A 134 -3.96 -16.37 -16.49
CA ARG A 134 -4.35 -16.71 -15.12
C ARG A 134 -5.78 -16.28 -14.90
N ASP A 135 -6.60 -17.21 -14.40
CA ASP A 135 -8.02 -16.97 -14.09
C ASP A 135 -8.77 -16.36 -15.29
N GLY A 136 -8.46 -16.86 -16.49
CA GLY A 136 -9.06 -16.41 -17.75
C GLY A 136 -8.58 -15.06 -18.25
N ALA A 137 -7.46 -14.51 -17.76
CA ALA A 137 -6.91 -13.25 -18.26
C ALA A 137 -5.37 -13.20 -18.28
N VAL A 138 -4.81 -12.41 -19.19
CA VAL A 138 -3.42 -11.94 -19.11
C VAL A 138 -3.40 -10.62 -18.37
N VAL A 139 -2.86 -10.60 -17.16
CA VAL A 139 -2.65 -9.36 -16.39
C VAL A 139 -1.29 -8.77 -16.77
N LEU A 140 -1.29 -7.54 -17.30
CA LEU A 140 -0.09 -6.78 -17.64
C LEU A 140 0.11 -5.69 -16.58
N PRO A 141 1.09 -5.85 -15.65
CA PRO A 141 1.28 -4.93 -14.54
C PRO A 141 1.43 -3.48 -15.00
N SER A 142 0.84 -2.55 -14.25
CA SER A 142 0.74 -1.11 -14.57
C SER A 142 -0.09 -0.73 -15.81
N LEU A 143 -0.69 -1.68 -16.53
CA LEU A 143 -1.48 -1.39 -17.75
C LEU A 143 -2.95 -1.82 -17.62
N GLY A 144 -3.21 -3.12 -17.40
CA GLY A 144 -4.56 -3.68 -17.49
C GLY A 144 -4.55 -5.20 -17.63
N ARG A 145 -5.67 -5.78 -18.06
CA ARG A 145 -5.79 -7.21 -18.37
C ARG A 145 -6.53 -7.47 -19.68
N ALA A 146 -6.05 -8.45 -20.43
CA ALA A 146 -6.75 -8.99 -21.61
C ALA A 146 -7.54 -10.23 -21.21
N LEU A 147 -8.85 -10.25 -21.48
CA LEU A 147 -9.76 -11.34 -21.12
C LEU A 147 -9.71 -12.47 -22.16
N LEU A 148 -9.25 -13.64 -21.73
CA LEU A 148 -9.00 -14.82 -22.56
C LEU A 148 -9.46 -16.10 -21.84
N PRO A 149 -10.77 -16.26 -21.57
CA PRO A 149 -11.28 -17.44 -20.88
C PRO A 149 -11.00 -18.72 -21.68
N GLY A 150 -10.60 -19.79 -20.99
CA GLY A 150 -10.34 -21.10 -21.60
C GLY A 150 -8.97 -21.25 -22.28
N HIS A 151 -8.08 -20.27 -22.15
CA HIS A 151 -6.69 -20.35 -22.63
C HIS A 151 -5.71 -20.44 -21.45
N ASP A 152 -4.60 -21.16 -21.65
CA ASP A 152 -3.51 -21.27 -20.66
C ASP A 152 -2.37 -20.28 -20.93
N THR A 153 -2.19 -19.88 -22.19
CA THR A 153 -1.14 -18.97 -22.65
C THR A 153 -1.64 -18.07 -23.76
N ALA A 154 -1.01 -16.91 -23.92
CA ALA A 154 -1.27 -15.99 -25.02
C ALA A 154 0.03 -15.40 -25.56
N LEU A 155 0.02 -14.96 -26.82
CA LEU A 155 1.12 -14.20 -27.42
C LEU A 155 0.83 -12.71 -27.28
N VAL A 156 1.71 -11.98 -26.60
CA VAL A 156 1.71 -10.51 -26.58
C VAL A 156 2.68 -10.02 -27.65
N ARG A 157 2.17 -9.23 -28.59
CA ARG A 157 2.98 -8.55 -29.60
C ARG A 157 2.96 -7.05 -29.31
N SER A 158 4.15 -6.46 -29.24
CA SER A 158 4.34 -5.00 -29.16
C SER A 158 5.14 -4.54 -30.37
N SER A 159 4.75 -3.41 -30.94
CA SER A 159 5.47 -2.69 -32.00
C SER A 159 5.27 -1.18 -31.81
N PRO A 160 5.92 -0.33 -32.63
CA PRO A 160 5.68 1.11 -32.63
C PRO A 160 4.25 1.50 -33.02
N ASP A 161 3.55 0.63 -33.75
CA ASP A 161 2.19 0.86 -34.25
C ASP A 161 1.10 0.44 -33.25
N GLY A 162 1.48 -0.21 -32.15
CA GLY A 162 0.56 -0.63 -31.09
C GLY A 162 0.91 -1.98 -30.48
N ALA A 163 -0.04 -2.52 -29.73
CA ALA A 163 0.09 -3.80 -29.06
C ALA A 163 -1.17 -4.64 -29.20
N GLU A 164 -0.99 -5.96 -29.22
CA GLU A 164 -2.09 -6.92 -29.25
C GLU A 164 -1.75 -8.17 -28.43
N VAL A 165 -2.81 -8.83 -27.97
CA VAL A 165 -2.74 -10.12 -27.27
C VAL A 165 -3.56 -11.13 -28.07
N THR A 166 -2.94 -12.25 -28.44
CA THR A 166 -3.57 -13.29 -29.26
C THR A 166 -3.53 -14.64 -28.57
N ALA A 167 -4.67 -15.34 -28.54
CA ALA A 167 -4.76 -16.73 -28.11
C ALA A 167 -5.81 -17.47 -28.96
N GLY A 168 -5.39 -18.56 -29.61
CA GLY A 168 -6.22 -19.24 -30.62
C GLY A 168 -6.68 -18.27 -31.72
N ASP A 169 -7.98 -18.22 -31.97
CA ASP A 169 -8.61 -17.31 -32.95
C ASP A 169 -8.95 -15.93 -32.37
N THR A 170 -8.70 -15.70 -31.08
CA THR A 170 -9.00 -14.44 -30.40
C THR A 170 -7.82 -13.48 -30.50
N THR A 171 -8.04 -12.27 -30.99
CA THR A 171 -7.06 -11.18 -30.98
C THR A 171 -7.66 -9.94 -30.32
N ILE A 172 -7.00 -9.47 -29.26
CA ILE A 172 -7.37 -8.28 -28.49
C ILE A 172 -6.35 -7.19 -28.80
N ARG A 173 -6.79 -6.07 -29.36
CA ARG A 173 -5.93 -4.92 -29.63
C ARG A 173 -6.00 -3.96 -28.45
N LEU A 174 -4.84 -3.57 -27.94
CA LEU A 174 -4.76 -2.54 -26.91
C LEU A 174 -5.02 -1.16 -27.55
N PRO A 175 -5.74 -0.26 -26.87
CA PRO A 175 -5.92 1.10 -27.31
C PRO A 175 -4.61 1.91 -27.25
N ALA A 176 -4.59 3.08 -27.89
CA ALA A 176 -3.41 3.95 -27.91
C ALA A 176 -3.00 4.42 -26.50
N ASP A 177 -3.97 4.79 -25.65
CA ASP A 177 -3.74 4.86 -24.21
C ASP A 177 -4.17 3.51 -23.58
N PRO A 178 -3.23 2.67 -23.09
CA PRO A 178 -3.57 1.39 -22.49
C PRO A 178 -4.39 1.51 -21.19
N HIS A 179 -4.61 2.73 -20.70
CA HIS A 179 -5.48 3.03 -19.56
C HIS A 179 -6.95 3.32 -19.93
N GLU A 180 -7.29 3.17 -21.21
CA GLU A 180 -8.67 3.14 -21.70
C GLU A 180 -9.11 1.68 -21.96
N ASP A 181 -10.39 1.39 -21.74
CA ASP A 181 -10.95 0.08 -22.05
C ASP A 181 -11.13 -0.09 -23.57
N ALA A 182 -11.04 -1.33 -24.06
CA ALA A 182 -11.32 -1.69 -25.45
C ALA A 182 -11.95 -3.10 -25.52
N PRO A 183 -12.50 -3.55 -26.66
CA PRO A 183 -13.08 -4.89 -26.75
C PRO A 183 -12.09 -5.99 -26.32
N GLY A 184 -12.41 -6.71 -25.23
CA GLY A 184 -11.56 -7.74 -24.62
C GLY A 184 -10.42 -7.22 -23.72
N TRP A 185 -10.20 -5.90 -23.67
CA TRP A 185 -9.19 -5.25 -22.83
C TRP A 185 -9.85 -4.45 -21.70
N GLN A 186 -9.45 -4.75 -20.46
CA GLN A 186 -9.84 -3.99 -19.28
C GLN A 186 -8.61 -3.26 -18.74
N ALA A 187 -8.65 -1.94 -18.79
CA ALA A 187 -7.56 -1.08 -18.35
C ALA A 187 -7.53 -0.90 -16.83
N LEU A 188 -6.31 -0.72 -16.29
CA LEU A 188 -6.13 -0.07 -15.00
C LEU A 188 -6.48 1.41 -15.13
N ARG A 189 -7.69 1.77 -14.69
CA ARG A 189 -8.22 3.13 -14.85
C ARG A 189 -7.43 4.10 -13.99
N ARG A 190 -7.14 5.28 -14.54
CA ARG A 190 -6.50 6.38 -13.81
C ARG A 190 -7.55 7.29 -13.19
N ILE A 191 -7.30 7.68 -11.94
CA ILE A 191 -7.95 8.83 -11.31
C ILE A 191 -6.89 9.81 -10.86
N GLY A 192 -7.17 11.10 -10.95
CA GLY A 192 -6.23 12.13 -10.54
C GLY A 192 -6.90 13.48 -10.41
N THR A 193 -6.24 14.37 -9.69
CA THR A 193 -6.66 15.75 -9.48
C THR A 193 -5.42 16.63 -9.34
N ALA A 194 -5.58 17.93 -9.61
CA ALA A 194 -4.57 18.93 -9.37
C ALA A 194 -5.20 20.19 -8.80
N TRP A 195 -4.54 20.79 -7.82
CA TRP A 195 -4.98 22.03 -7.18
C TRP A 195 -3.77 22.87 -6.76
N GLN A 196 -3.84 24.18 -7.01
CA GLN A 196 -2.74 25.13 -6.71
C GLN A 196 -1.36 24.69 -7.22
N GLY A 197 -1.30 24.06 -8.42
CA GLY A 197 -0.06 23.61 -9.04
C GLY A 197 0.51 22.30 -8.48
N SER A 198 -0.16 21.65 -7.52
CA SER A 198 0.20 20.33 -7.01
C SER A 198 -0.87 19.30 -7.37
N GLY A 199 -0.44 18.18 -7.95
CA GLY A 199 -1.34 17.14 -8.44
C GLY A 199 -0.95 15.75 -7.94
N VAL A 200 -1.94 14.86 -7.96
CA VAL A 200 -1.78 13.44 -7.66
C VAL A 200 -2.59 12.61 -8.65
N ALA A 201 -2.08 11.43 -8.96
CA ALA A 201 -2.78 10.44 -9.78
C ALA A 201 -2.53 9.05 -9.24
N PHE A 202 -3.55 8.21 -9.33
CA PHE A 202 -3.52 6.81 -8.90
C PHE A 202 -4.06 5.91 -10.00
N LEU A 203 -3.49 4.71 -10.10
CA LEU A 203 -4.12 3.60 -10.80
C LEU A 203 -5.14 2.94 -9.87
N LEU A 204 -6.33 2.65 -10.40
CA LEU A 204 -7.31 1.81 -9.73
C LEU A 204 -7.08 0.35 -10.13
N ASP A 205 -6.62 -0.46 -9.18
CA ASP A 205 -6.38 -1.88 -9.38
C ASP A 205 -7.56 -2.70 -8.87
N ASP A 206 -8.42 -3.09 -9.80
CA ASP A 206 -9.51 -4.06 -9.64
C ASP A 206 -9.20 -5.36 -10.43
N HIS A 207 -7.93 -5.62 -10.72
CA HIS A 207 -7.49 -6.70 -11.61
C HIS A 207 -6.60 -7.74 -10.96
N ASP A 208 -5.53 -7.29 -10.31
CA ASP A 208 -4.42 -8.17 -9.94
C ASP A 208 -4.80 -8.99 -8.69
N PRO A 209 -4.74 -10.34 -8.74
CA PRO A 209 -5.10 -11.16 -7.59
C PRO A 209 -4.16 -11.00 -6.39
N ASP A 210 -2.92 -10.53 -6.60
CA ASP A 210 -1.93 -10.30 -5.56
C ASP A 210 -1.99 -8.86 -4.99
N ARG A 211 -3.01 -8.06 -5.34
CA ARG A 211 -3.10 -6.61 -5.03
C ARG A 211 -3.13 -6.29 -3.54
N VAL A 212 -3.97 -6.95 -2.75
CA VAL A 212 -4.07 -6.72 -1.30
C VAL A 212 -4.30 -8.06 -0.58
N PRO A 213 -3.22 -8.83 -0.31
CA PRO A 213 -3.34 -10.13 0.36
C PRO A 213 -4.01 -10.02 1.74
N GLY A 214 -4.99 -10.88 1.99
CA GLY A 214 -5.73 -10.95 3.27
C GLY A 214 -6.86 -9.92 3.43
N ALA A 215 -7.09 -9.06 2.43
CA ALA A 215 -8.29 -8.21 2.39
C ALA A 215 -9.42 -8.87 1.60
N GLU A 216 -10.65 -8.47 1.90
CA GLU A 216 -11.83 -8.85 1.13
C GLU A 216 -11.91 -7.99 -0.14
N LEU A 217 -11.63 -8.62 -1.26
CA LEU A 217 -11.54 -8.00 -2.57
C LEU A 217 -12.90 -8.00 -3.25
N ARG A 218 -13.17 -6.98 -4.06
CA ARG A 218 -14.31 -7.01 -4.99
C ARG A 218 -14.06 -7.99 -6.12
N ASP A 219 -15.11 -8.69 -6.52
CA ASP A 219 -15.13 -9.56 -7.70
C ASP A 219 -15.41 -8.75 -8.98
N ASP A 220 -16.10 -7.62 -8.84
CA ASP A 220 -16.48 -6.72 -9.91
C ASP A 220 -15.59 -5.47 -9.99
N ARG A 221 -15.52 -4.90 -11.20
CA ARG A 221 -14.91 -3.58 -11.40
C ARG A 221 -15.89 -2.51 -10.92
N LEU A 222 -15.35 -1.38 -10.48
CA LEU A 222 -16.18 -0.20 -10.20
C LEU A 222 -16.97 0.18 -11.46
N THR A 223 -18.26 0.45 -11.29
CA THR A 223 -19.11 1.08 -12.30
C THR A 223 -18.64 2.50 -12.62
N ASP A 224 -19.14 3.10 -13.71
CA ASP A 224 -18.82 4.48 -14.05
C ASP A 224 -19.33 5.49 -13.01
N GLU A 225 -20.46 5.19 -12.36
CA GLU A 225 -21.01 5.98 -11.27
C GLU A 225 -20.11 5.95 -10.03
N GLU A 226 -19.71 4.74 -9.59
CA GLU A 226 -18.76 4.59 -8.49
C GLU A 226 -17.43 5.28 -8.82
N LEU A 227 -16.91 5.12 -10.04
CA LEU A 227 -15.70 5.80 -10.48
C LEU A 227 -15.84 7.34 -10.44
N GLY A 228 -17.00 7.86 -10.82
CA GLY A 228 -17.34 9.27 -10.70
C GLY A 228 -17.29 9.75 -9.24
N HIS A 229 -17.85 8.98 -8.32
CA HIS A 229 -17.80 9.24 -6.87
C HIS A 229 -16.37 9.27 -6.33
N TRP A 230 -15.55 8.28 -6.69
CA TRP A 230 -14.13 8.24 -6.31
C TRP A 230 -13.35 9.46 -6.81
N ARG A 231 -13.60 9.90 -8.06
CA ARG A 231 -12.95 11.09 -8.63
C ARG A 231 -13.36 12.36 -7.89
N ALA A 232 -14.66 12.55 -7.64
CA ALA A 232 -15.17 13.72 -6.93
C ALA A 232 -14.64 13.79 -5.48
N THR A 233 -14.66 12.65 -4.78
CA THR A 233 -14.17 12.57 -3.39
C THR A 233 -12.67 12.80 -3.32
N LEU A 234 -11.89 12.28 -4.29
CA LEU A 234 -10.46 12.55 -4.38
C LEU A 234 -10.15 14.03 -4.61
N ASP A 235 -10.89 14.70 -5.50
CA ASP A 235 -10.71 16.12 -5.77
C ASP A 235 -10.90 16.99 -4.51
N GLU A 236 -11.97 16.74 -3.75
CA GLU A 236 -12.24 17.45 -2.50
C GLU A 236 -11.23 17.11 -1.39
N ALA A 237 -10.88 15.82 -1.24
CA ALA A 237 -9.91 15.38 -0.25
C ALA A 237 -8.52 15.96 -0.52
N TRP A 238 -8.12 16.05 -1.80
CA TRP A 238 -6.83 16.62 -2.19
C TRP A 238 -6.75 18.12 -1.88
N ARG A 239 -7.82 18.88 -2.13
CA ARG A 239 -7.93 20.29 -1.73
C ARG A 239 -7.80 20.46 -0.22
N LEU A 240 -8.44 19.60 0.56
CA LEU A 240 -8.35 19.61 2.02
C LEU A 240 -6.91 19.35 2.48
N LEU A 241 -6.26 18.32 1.92
CA LEU A 241 -4.88 17.97 2.25
C LEU A 241 -3.90 19.09 1.89
N LEU A 242 -3.97 19.65 0.69
CA LEU A 242 -3.06 20.74 0.29
C LEU A 242 -3.29 22.02 1.11
N SER A 243 -4.53 22.32 1.48
CA SER A 243 -4.85 23.53 2.26
C SER A 243 -4.34 23.48 3.70
N ARG A 244 -4.32 22.30 4.32
CA ARG A 244 -4.20 22.17 5.80
C ARG A 244 -3.17 21.12 6.26
N HIS A 245 -2.78 20.21 5.37
CA HIS A 245 -1.93 19.05 5.65
C HIS A 245 -0.89 18.85 4.56
N TRP A 246 -0.26 19.94 4.08
CA TRP A 246 0.64 19.93 2.93
C TRP A 246 1.75 18.87 3.01
N THR A 247 2.33 18.62 4.19
CA THR A 247 3.32 17.55 4.38
C THR A 247 2.75 16.17 4.08
N THR A 248 1.51 15.90 4.49
CA THR A 248 0.81 14.65 4.21
C THR A 248 0.52 14.55 2.71
N ALA A 249 0.10 15.65 2.07
CA ALA A 249 -0.11 15.67 0.63
C ALA A 249 1.17 15.32 -0.14
N GLU A 250 2.30 15.94 0.21
CA GLU A 250 3.61 15.64 -0.39
C GLU A 250 4.00 14.17 -0.22
N GLU A 251 3.81 13.61 0.98
CA GLU A 251 4.13 12.20 1.25
C GLU A 251 3.22 11.24 0.46
N VAL A 252 1.93 11.55 0.36
CA VAL A 252 0.95 10.78 -0.43
C VAL A 252 1.33 10.81 -1.91
N ALA A 253 1.54 11.99 -2.49
CA ALA A 253 1.93 12.12 -3.89
C ALA A 253 3.29 11.45 -4.20
N ALA A 254 4.21 11.44 -3.23
CA ALA A 254 5.51 10.85 -3.42
C ALA A 254 5.52 9.32 -3.27
N SER A 255 4.57 8.72 -2.53
CA SER A 255 4.64 7.30 -2.13
C SER A 255 3.48 6.43 -2.61
N ILE A 256 2.28 6.96 -2.78
CA ILE A 256 1.09 6.19 -3.15
C ILE A 256 0.87 6.31 -4.67
N THR A 257 0.72 5.18 -5.34
CA THR A 257 0.58 5.10 -6.80
C THR A 257 -0.64 4.28 -7.25
N VAL A 258 -1.15 3.42 -6.38
CA VAL A 258 -2.26 2.50 -6.68
C VAL A 258 -3.26 2.53 -5.55
N LEU A 259 -4.54 2.59 -5.88
CA LEU A 259 -5.65 2.30 -4.98
C LEU A 259 -6.31 1.01 -5.43
N THR A 260 -6.53 0.08 -4.51
CA THR A 260 -7.32 -1.12 -4.73
C THR A 260 -8.71 -0.94 -4.10
N PRO A 261 -9.79 -0.96 -4.90
CA PRO A 261 -11.14 -0.98 -4.34
C PRO A 261 -11.40 -2.26 -3.54
N LEU A 262 -11.90 -2.11 -2.30
CA LEU A 262 -12.27 -3.21 -1.41
C LEU A 262 -13.79 -3.28 -1.21
N VAL A 263 -14.26 -4.43 -0.71
CA VAL A 263 -15.63 -4.58 -0.22
C VAL A 263 -15.79 -3.72 1.05
N ALA A 264 -16.88 -2.97 1.13
CA ALA A 264 -17.23 -2.25 2.34
C ALA A 264 -17.79 -3.24 3.37
N PRO A 265 -17.30 -3.25 4.62
CA PRO A 265 -17.89 -4.10 5.66
C PRO A 265 -19.31 -3.63 5.97
N GLU A 266 -20.13 -4.50 6.55
CA GLU A 266 -21.51 -4.16 6.97
C GLU A 266 -21.56 -2.91 7.87
N HIS A 267 -20.52 -2.70 8.69
CA HIS A 267 -20.37 -1.56 9.57
C HIS A 267 -18.99 -0.92 9.41
N GLY A 268 -18.97 0.38 9.14
CA GLY A 268 -17.74 1.16 9.03
C GLY A 268 -17.14 1.13 7.63
N GLN A 269 -15.82 1.11 7.56
CA GLN A 269 -15.05 1.16 6.32
C GLN A 269 -13.80 0.28 6.46
N SER A 270 -13.25 -0.17 5.34
CA SER A 270 -12.06 -1.00 5.31
C SER A 270 -10.94 -0.31 4.55
N SER A 271 -9.76 -0.28 5.17
CA SER A 271 -8.52 0.09 4.50
C SER A 271 -7.42 -0.91 4.85
N ALA A 272 -6.49 -1.10 3.92
CA ALA A 272 -5.38 -2.03 4.11
C ALA A 272 -4.15 -1.57 3.31
N THR A 273 -3.00 -1.49 3.97
CA THR A 273 -1.71 -1.31 3.27
C THR A 273 -0.97 -2.65 3.19
N PRO A 274 -0.78 -3.24 1.99
CA PRO A 274 -0.01 -4.47 1.83
C PRO A 274 1.46 -4.25 2.21
N ARG A 275 1.96 -5.01 3.19
CA ARG A 275 3.37 -4.91 3.67
C ARG A 275 4.40 -4.98 2.54
N HIS A 276 4.12 -5.72 1.48
CA HIS A 276 5.04 -5.97 0.37
C HIS A 276 4.64 -5.29 -0.94
N GLY A 277 3.56 -4.52 -0.93
CA GLY A 277 3.08 -3.73 -2.06
C GLY A 277 3.31 -2.24 -1.83
N PHE A 278 4.58 -1.81 -1.69
CA PHE A 278 4.90 -0.40 -1.49
C PHE A 278 4.24 0.48 -2.56
N GLY A 279 3.43 1.44 -2.11
CA GLY A 279 2.67 2.35 -2.97
C GLY A 279 1.28 1.86 -3.38
N ASN A 280 0.82 0.72 -2.85
CA ASN A 280 -0.59 0.31 -2.93
C ASN A 280 -1.31 0.54 -1.61
N ILE A 281 -2.55 1.02 -1.69
CA ILE A 281 -3.48 1.04 -0.57
C ILE A 281 -4.81 0.42 -1.01
N GLY A 282 -5.35 -0.48 -0.22
CA GLY A 282 -6.72 -0.96 -0.34
C GLY A 282 -7.68 -0.05 0.41
N LEU A 283 -8.83 0.28 -0.18
CA LEU A 283 -9.85 1.13 0.42
C LEU A 283 -11.24 0.75 -0.10
N SER A 284 -12.23 0.62 0.78
CA SER A 284 -13.65 0.61 0.41
C SER A 284 -14.09 1.99 -0.10
N ALA A 285 -15.22 2.10 -0.80
CA ALA A 285 -15.67 3.39 -1.32
C ALA A 285 -15.78 4.45 -0.20
N PRO A 286 -15.00 5.55 -0.24
CA PRO A 286 -14.99 6.53 0.85
C PRO A 286 -16.32 7.29 0.86
N PRO A 287 -16.99 7.48 2.01
CA PRO A 287 -18.27 8.18 2.06
C PRO A 287 -18.15 9.68 1.77
N ASP A 288 -17.02 10.30 2.13
CA ASP A 288 -16.78 11.73 1.97
C ASP A 288 -15.27 12.06 1.90
N ALA A 289 -14.98 13.32 1.59
CA ALA A 289 -13.64 13.85 1.41
C ALA A 289 -12.80 13.84 2.70
N HIS A 290 -13.41 14.09 3.87
CA HIS A 290 -12.72 14.05 5.16
C HIS A 290 -12.25 12.63 5.48
N PHE A 291 -13.10 11.64 5.22
CA PHE A 291 -12.78 10.24 5.40
C PHE A 291 -11.63 9.82 4.48
N LEU A 292 -11.68 10.15 3.20
CA LEU A 292 -10.58 9.84 2.28
C LEU A 292 -9.27 10.54 2.71
N ALA A 293 -9.33 11.81 3.10
CA ALA A 293 -8.15 12.57 3.51
C ALA A 293 -7.49 12.00 4.77
N VAL A 294 -8.26 11.68 5.81
CA VAL A 294 -7.71 11.06 7.04
C VAL A 294 -7.22 9.63 6.76
N THR A 295 -7.86 8.90 5.84
CA THR A 295 -7.40 7.56 5.46
C THR A 295 -6.09 7.62 4.70
N LEU A 296 -5.91 8.57 3.77
CA LEU A 296 -4.61 8.80 3.12
C LEU A 296 -3.53 9.18 4.15
N ALA A 297 -3.87 10.01 5.15
CA ALA A 297 -2.97 10.35 6.25
C ALA A 297 -2.61 9.15 7.14
N HIS A 298 -3.48 8.13 7.21
CA HIS A 298 -3.26 6.87 7.91
C HIS A 298 -2.40 5.90 7.08
N GLU A 299 -2.80 5.60 5.85
CA GLU A 299 -2.13 4.62 4.99
C GLU A 299 -0.72 5.05 4.56
N VAL A 300 -0.46 6.36 4.42
CA VAL A 300 0.89 6.86 4.14
C VAL A 300 1.87 6.51 5.26
N GLN A 301 1.42 6.44 6.52
CA GLN A 301 2.27 6.03 7.64
C GLN A 301 2.59 4.54 7.56
N HIS A 302 1.61 3.68 7.26
CA HIS A 302 1.87 2.26 7.01
C HIS A 302 2.83 2.04 5.85
N THR A 303 2.69 2.81 4.77
CA THR A 303 3.59 2.77 3.60
C THR A 303 5.01 3.15 3.99
N LYS A 304 5.18 4.26 4.72
CA LYS A 304 6.49 4.73 5.23
C LYS A 304 7.16 3.70 6.12
N LEU A 305 6.44 3.21 7.14
CA LEU A 305 7.00 2.28 8.12
C LEU A 305 7.33 0.93 7.51
N SER A 306 6.47 0.41 6.61
CA SER A 306 6.75 -0.86 5.93
C SER A 306 8.01 -0.78 5.08
N ALA A 307 8.23 0.34 4.37
CA ALA A 307 9.47 0.54 3.62
C ALA A 307 10.69 0.75 4.51
N LEU A 308 10.54 1.44 5.65
CA LEU A 308 11.61 1.61 6.62
C LEU A 308 12.05 0.27 7.22
N LEU A 309 11.10 -0.61 7.55
CA LEU A 309 11.37 -1.93 8.16
C LEU A 309 12.14 -2.88 7.23
N ASP A 310 12.15 -2.63 5.92
CA ASP A 310 13.00 -3.36 4.97
C ASP A 310 14.49 -2.96 5.09
N VAL A 311 14.80 -1.84 5.74
CA VAL A 311 16.17 -1.29 5.89
C VAL A 311 16.62 -1.31 7.35
N VAL A 312 15.72 -0.99 8.28
CA VAL A 312 16.02 -0.84 9.71
C VAL A 312 15.01 -1.67 10.52
N PRO A 313 15.42 -2.82 11.10
CA PRO A 313 14.58 -3.58 12.00
C PRO A 313 14.31 -2.80 13.29
N LEU A 314 13.04 -2.60 13.62
CA LEU A 314 12.63 -1.86 14.83
C LEU A 314 12.14 -2.76 15.97
N THR A 315 11.82 -4.03 15.68
CA THR A 315 11.40 -5.01 16.67
C THR A 315 12.28 -6.24 16.58
N VAL A 316 12.50 -6.91 17.73
CA VAL A 316 13.10 -8.24 17.74
C VAL A 316 12.10 -9.28 17.22
N PRO A 317 12.53 -10.52 16.87
CA PRO A 317 11.62 -11.59 16.46
C PRO A 317 10.47 -11.80 17.45
N GLU A 318 9.32 -12.31 17.01
CA GLU A 318 8.21 -12.56 17.94
C GLU A 318 8.54 -13.67 18.95
N ASP A 319 8.01 -13.55 20.17
CA ASP A 319 8.08 -14.58 21.22
C ASP A 319 6.67 -15.07 21.65
N GLY A 320 5.65 -14.75 20.86
CA GLY A 320 4.26 -15.03 21.19
C GLY A 320 3.58 -13.98 22.09
N SER A 321 4.31 -12.98 22.60
CA SER A 321 3.69 -11.88 23.37
C SER A 321 2.61 -11.16 22.57
N ARG A 322 1.54 -10.78 23.26
CA ARG A 322 0.40 -10.06 22.68
C ARG A 322 0.01 -8.88 23.56
N TYR A 323 -0.35 -7.78 22.89
CA TYR A 323 -0.62 -6.51 23.53
C TYR A 323 -1.99 -5.96 23.09
N TYR A 324 -2.62 -5.19 23.98
CA TYR A 324 -3.82 -4.43 23.66
C TYR A 324 -3.52 -3.35 22.60
N ALA A 325 -4.37 -3.26 21.58
CA ALA A 325 -4.31 -2.23 20.55
C ALA A 325 -5.61 -1.37 20.61
N PRO A 326 -5.54 -0.06 20.92
CA PRO A 326 -6.75 0.78 21.11
C PRO A 326 -7.65 1.03 19.88
N TRP A 327 -7.36 0.38 18.77
CA TRP A 327 -8.03 0.54 17.47
C TRP A 327 -8.48 -0.79 16.86
N ARG A 328 -8.11 -1.94 17.47
CA ARG A 328 -8.49 -3.28 17.02
C ARG A 328 -8.74 -4.19 18.20
N GLU A 329 -9.70 -5.11 18.02
CA GLU A 329 -10.11 -6.04 19.07
C GLU A 329 -9.21 -7.29 19.16
N ASP A 330 -8.43 -7.61 18.12
CA ASP A 330 -7.45 -8.70 18.17
C ASP A 330 -6.14 -8.24 18.87
N PRO A 331 -5.59 -9.03 19.81
CA PRO A 331 -4.31 -8.75 20.44
C PRO A 331 -3.17 -8.75 19.41
N ARG A 332 -2.24 -7.80 19.53
CA ARG A 332 -1.20 -7.58 18.52
C ARG A 332 0.18 -7.98 19.02
N PRO A 333 1.04 -8.60 18.19
CA PRO A 333 2.48 -8.65 18.47
C PRO A 333 3.09 -7.24 18.45
N ALA A 334 4.29 -7.08 19.00
CA ALA A 334 4.97 -5.77 19.07
C ALA A 334 5.12 -5.10 17.69
N ALA A 335 5.45 -5.85 16.64
CA ALA A 335 5.54 -5.33 15.28
C ALA A 335 4.18 -4.80 14.77
N GLY A 336 3.10 -5.51 15.06
CA GLY A 336 1.73 -5.09 14.71
C GLY A 336 1.26 -3.88 15.53
N LEU A 337 1.63 -3.80 16.80
CA LEU A 337 1.33 -2.66 17.66
C LEU A 337 2.11 -1.41 17.22
N LEU A 338 3.38 -1.56 16.80
CA LEU A 338 4.19 -0.48 16.24
C LEU A 338 3.56 0.10 14.96
N GLN A 339 3.12 -0.77 14.04
CA GLN A 339 2.40 -0.37 12.84
C GLN A 339 1.17 0.48 13.15
N GLY A 340 0.31 0.00 14.06
CA GLY A 340 -0.89 0.74 14.45
C GLY A 340 -0.57 2.04 15.19
N THR A 341 0.41 2.04 16.10
CA THR A 341 0.82 3.24 16.86
C THR A 341 1.29 4.34 15.91
N TYR A 342 2.12 3.99 14.93
CA TYR A 342 2.64 4.94 13.96
C TYR A 342 1.56 5.49 13.02
N ALA A 343 0.61 4.65 12.60
CA ALA A 343 -0.47 5.10 11.74
C ALA A 343 -1.48 6.00 12.48
N HIS A 344 -1.76 5.70 13.76
CA HIS A 344 -2.61 6.56 14.60
C HIS A 344 -1.94 7.86 15.03
N LEU A 345 -0.60 7.94 15.04
CA LEU A 345 0.12 9.21 15.13
C LEU A 345 -0.27 10.13 13.96
N GLY A 346 -0.35 9.58 12.74
CA GLY A 346 -0.82 10.30 11.55
C GLY A 346 -2.26 10.80 11.70
N ILE A 347 -3.17 9.95 12.18
CA ILE A 347 -4.57 10.31 12.44
C ILE A 347 -4.67 11.41 13.50
N ALA A 348 -3.97 11.27 14.62
CA ALA A 348 -3.94 12.27 15.68
C ALA A 348 -3.39 13.61 15.16
N GLY A 349 -2.33 13.59 14.36
CA GLY A 349 -1.76 14.78 13.72
C GLY A 349 -2.69 15.44 12.70
N PHE A 350 -3.48 14.65 11.96
CA PHE A 350 -4.52 15.17 11.07
C PHE A 350 -5.59 15.90 11.87
N TRP A 351 -6.21 15.25 12.86
CA TRP A 351 -7.29 15.87 13.64
C TRP A 351 -6.81 17.02 14.51
N ARG A 352 -5.54 17.01 14.94
CA ARG A 352 -4.91 18.13 15.63
C ARG A 352 -5.04 19.44 14.85
N ARG A 353 -4.88 19.38 13.52
CA ARG A 353 -4.99 20.54 12.62
C ARG A 353 -6.42 20.75 12.13
N GLN A 354 -7.09 19.66 11.74
CA GLN A 354 -8.39 19.76 11.08
C GLN A 354 -9.50 20.29 12.00
N ARG A 355 -9.49 19.90 13.28
CA ARG A 355 -10.56 20.25 14.25
C ARG A 355 -10.81 21.75 14.36
N ASP A 356 -9.77 22.58 14.20
CA ASP A 356 -9.84 24.04 14.35
C ASP A 356 -10.51 24.71 13.13
N HIS A 357 -10.86 23.93 12.11
CA HIS A 357 -11.53 24.37 10.89
C HIS A 357 -12.91 23.73 10.67
N GLU A 358 -13.36 22.93 11.64
CA GLU A 358 -14.68 22.31 11.60
C GLU A 358 -15.67 23.14 12.42
N THR A 359 -16.96 23.02 12.10
CA THR A 359 -18.04 23.68 12.82
C THR A 359 -19.16 22.70 13.18
N GLY A 360 -20.03 23.08 14.11
CA GLY A 360 -21.19 22.28 14.50
C GLY A 360 -20.83 20.87 15.00
N GLU A 361 -21.58 19.87 14.54
CA GLU A 361 -21.39 18.46 14.92
C GLU A 361 -20.04 17.90 14.44
N THR A 362 -19.57 18.33 13.26
CA THR A 362 -18.26 17.93 12.71
C THR A 362 -17.12 18.40 13.60
N ALA A 363 -17.23 19.59 14.22
CA ALA A 363 -16.25 20.06 15.20
C ALA A 363 -16.21 19.16 16.44
N LEU A 364 -17.38 18.79 16.99
CA LEU A 364 -17.45 17.88 18.13
C LEU A 364 -16.79 16.53 17.80
N ARG A 365 -17.06 15.98 16.62
CA ARG A 365 -16.42 14.75 16.14
C ARG A 365 -14.90 14.91 15.98
N ALA A 366 -14.44 15.95 15.29
CA ALA A 366 -13.01 16.19 15.05
C ALA A 366 -12.22 16.38 16.35
N HIS A 367 -12.77 17.13 17.31
CA HIS A 367 -12.18 17.29 18.65
C HIS A 367 -12.18 15.96 19.43
N SER A 368 -13.26 15.18 19.35
CA SER A 368 -13.34 13.85 19.97
C SER A 368 -12.32 12.88 19.36
N ASP A 369 -12.17 12.87 18.04
CA ASP A 369 -11.20 12.02 17.34
C ASP A 369 -9.77 12.43 17.68
N PHE A 370 -9.45 13.74 17.71
CA PHE A 370 -8.15 14.21 18.19
C PHE A 370 -7.85 13.71 19.62
N ALA A 371 -8.80 13.88 20.55
CA ALA A 371 -8.64 13.45 21.94
C ALA A 371 -8.45 11.94 22.07
N ARG A 372 -9.27 11.15 21.36
CA ARG A 372 -9.18 9.69 21.36
C ARG A 372 -7.84 9.22 20.81
N TRP A 373 -7.44 9.72 19.64
CA TRP A 373 -6.30 9.17 18.91
C TRP A 373 -4.96 9.63 19.46
N ARG A 374 -4.85 10.82 20.06
CA ARG A 374 -3.63 11.22 20.78
C ARG A 374 -3.37 10.34 22.01
N GLU A 375 -4.41 10.01 22.78
CA GLU A 375 -4.30 9.15 23.96
C GLU A 375 -4.02 7.69 23.57
N ALA A 376 -4.70 7.18 22.54
CA ALA A 376 -4.44 5.85 21.99
C ALA A 376 -3.00 5.69 21.49
N THR A 377 -2.47 6.70 20.80
CA THR A 377 -1.09 6.72 20.30
C THR A 377 -0.08 6.74 21.45
N ASP A 378 -0.29 7.58 22.47
CA ASP A 378 0.57 7.59 23.66
C ASP A 378 0.55 6.23 24.40
N LEU A 379 -0.64 5.64 24.58
CA LEU A 379 -0.78 4.32 25.20
C LEU A 379 -0.03 3.23 24.42
N GLY A 380 -0.20 3.17 23.10
CA GLY A 380 0.53 2.23 22.24
C GLY A 380 2.04 2.41 22.34
N ALA A 381 2.52 3.65 22.29
CA ALA A 381 3.95 3.97 22.36
C ALA A 381 4.55 3.64 23.75
N ARG A 382 3.83 3.90 24.85
CA ARG A 382 4.25 3.47 26.20
C ARG A 382 4.29 1.96 26.35
N THR A 383 3.31 1.27 25.77
CA THR A 383 3.23 -0.20 25.79
C THR A 383 4.42 -0.81 25.03
N LEU A 384 4.75 -0.27 23.85
CA LEU A 384 5.93 -0.68 23.09
C LEU A 384 7.23 -0.43 23.86
N ALA A 385 7.39 0.74 24.48
CA ALA A 385 8.57 1.05 25.29
C ALA A 385 8.74 0.10 26.49
N ALA A 386 7.64 -0.34 27.10
CA ALA A 386 7.66 -1.28 28.22
C ALA A 386 7.73 -2.76 27.78
N SER A 387 7.60 -3.06 26.48
CA SER A 387 7.44 -4.42 25.98
C SER A 387 8.72 -5.27 26.07
N GLY A 388 9.89 -4.63 26.08
CA GLY A 388 11.18 -5.33 25.90
C GLY A 388 11.35 -5.96 24.51
N ARG A 389 10.51 -5.59 23.52
CA ARG A 389 10.49 -6.18 22.16
C ARG A 389 11.04 -5.26 21.07
N LEU A 390 11.63 -4.13 21.43
CA LEU A 390 12.22 -3.18 20.49
C LEU A 390 13.72 -3.47 20.29
N THR A 391 14.23 -3.21 19.09
CA THR A 391 15.68 -3.08 18.89
C THR A 391 16.16 -1.71 19.41
N ALA A 392 17.46 -1.46 19.50
CA ALA A 392 17.98 -0.12 19.85
C ALA A 392 17.44 0.99 18.92
N ALA A 393 17.33 0.71 17.62
CA ALA A 393 16.72 1.64 16.67
C ALA A 393 15.21 1.79 16.93
N GLY A 394 14.52 0.70 17.28
CA GLY A 394 13.11 0.72 17.67
C GLY A 394 12.83 1.55 18.92
N GLU A 395 13.70 1.47 19.93
CA GLU A 395 13.61 2.29 21.14
C GLU A 395 13.72 3.77 20.80
N GLY A 396 14.70 4.16 19.96
CA GLY A 396 14.84 5.52 19.47
C GLY A 396 13.61 5.99 18.67
N PHE A 397 13.09 5.14 17.79
CA PHE A 397 11.90 5.44 16.98
C PHE A 397 10.67 5.68 17.87
N VAL A 398 10.40 4.78 18.82
CA VAL A 398 9.26 4.90 19.75
C VAL A 398 9.44 6.08 20.71
N ALA A 399 10.66 6.36 21.16
CA ALA A 399 10.94 7.54 21.98
C ALA A 399 10.61 8.85 21.23
N GLU A 400 10.89 8.90 19.93
CA GLU A 400 10.57 10.05 19.08
C GLU A 400 9.05 10.19 18.82
N ILE A 401 8.33 9.09 18.60
CA ILE A 401 6.85 9.09 18.59
C ILE A 401 6.31 9.71 19.89
N ARG A 402 6.83 9.26 21.04
CA ARG A 402 6.43 9.77 22.36
C ARG A 402 6.74 11.26 22.51
N ARG A 403 7.92 11.70 22.06
CA ARG A 403 8.31 13.12 22.08
C ARG A 403 7.35 13.96 21.24
N THR A 404 6.88 13.43 20.12
CA THR A 404 5.95 14.10 19.21
C THR A 404 4.54 14.21 19.81
N VAL A 405 3.99 13.13 20.36
CA VAL A 405 2.60 13.12 20.87
C VAL A 405 2.46 13.79 22.25
N ARG A 406 3.52 13.81 23.07
CA ARG A 406 3.45 14.30 24.46
C ARG A 406 2.91 15.74 24.59
N PRO A 407 3.35 16.73 23.79
CA PRO A 407 2.76 18.07 23.83
C PRO A 407 1.27 18.08 23.47
N TRP A 408 0.83 17.17 22.59
CA TRP A 408 -0.56 17.12 22.11
C TRP A 408 -1.52 16.66 23.20
N ILE A 409 -1.06 15.85 24.15
CA ILE A 409 -1.87 15.40 25.30
C ILE A 409 -2.40 16.59 26.11
N GLY A 410 -1.60 17.65 26.26
CA GLY A 410 -1.96 18.85 27.01
C GLY A 410 -2.82 19.86 26.24
N GLU A 411 -3.06 19.65 24.94
CA GLU A 411 -3.86 20.60 24.16
C GLU A 411 -5.32 20.61 24.61
N PRO A 412 -5.94 21.80 24.71
CA PRO A 412 -7.31 21.93 25.20
C PRO A 412 -8.31 21.27 24.26
N VAL A 413 -9.26 20.54 24.82
CA VAL A 413 -10.41 19.95 24.13
C VAL A 413 -11.65 20.18 25.00
N GLY A 414 -12.77 20.57 24.40
CA GLY A 414 -14.02 20.82 25.13
C GLY A 414 -14.55 19.58 25.84
N GLY A 415 -15.23 19.77 26.98
CA GLY A 415 -15.72 18.67 27.83
C GLY A 415 -16.52 17.61 27.08
N ALA A 416 -17.50 18.03 26.27
CA ALA A 416 -18.33 17.11 25.48
C ALA A 416 -17.52 16.22 24.52
N ALA A 417 -16.48 16.76 23.89
CA ALA A 417 -15.60 15.99 23.01
C ALA A 417 -14.72 15.01 23.80
N LEU A 418 -14.23 15.42 24.97
CA LEU A 418 -13.47 14.54 25.87
C LEU A 418 -14.33 13.37 26.38
N ASP A 419 -15.58 13.63 26.76
CA ASP A 419 -16.50 12.61 27.25
C ASP A 419 -16.83 11.60 26.15
N ARG A 420 -17.11 12.08 24.93
CA ARG A 420 -17.30 11.22 23.75
C ARG A 420 -16.07 10.36 23.46
N ALA A 421 -14.87 10.95 23.49
CA ALA A 421 -13.61 10.23 23.25
C ALA A 421 -13.37 9.12 24.29
N ARG A 422 -13.59 9.43 25.57
CA ARG A 422 -13.44 8.49 26.69
C ARG A 422 -14.46 7.36 26.63
N ALA A 423 -15.72 7.68 26.34
CA ALA A 423 -16.77 6.68 26.16
C ALA A 423 -16.41 5.70 25.04
N ALA A 424 -16.00 6.20 23.87
CA ALA A 424 -15.61 5.38 22.74
C ALA A 424 -14.36 4.52 23.02
N ALA A 425 -13.39 5.05 23.77
CA ALA A 425 -12.20 4.29 24.18
C ALA A 425 -12.51 3.21 25.22
N ALA A 426 -13.40 3.48 26.17
CA ALA A 426 -13.87 2.51 27.16
C ALA A 426 -14.66 1.39 26.48
N GLU A 427 -15.62 1.74 25.63
CA GLU A 427 -16.43 0.78 24.87
C GLU A 427 -15.56 -0.16 24.01
N HIS A 428 -14.57 0.39 23.30
CA HIS A 428 -13.60 -0.42 22.56
C HIS A 428 -12.83 -1.37 23.49
N ARG A 429 -12.36 -0.88 24.64
CA ARG A 429 -11.61 -1.70 25.60
C ARG A 429 -12.46 -2.83 26.16
N ASP A 430 -13.73 -2.59 26.42
CA ASP A 430 -14.64 -3.61 26.92
C ASP A 430 -14.93 -4.68 25.86
N ARG A 431 -15.12 -4.29 24.58
CA ARG A 431 -15.21 -5.26 23.48
C ARG A 431 -13.95 -6.09 23.32
N TRP A 432 -12.76 -5.46 23.40
CA TRP A 432 -11.48 -6.17 23.36
C TRP A 432 -11.38 -7.18 24.51
N ARG A 433 -11.73 -6.80 25.74
CA ARG A 433 -11.69 -7.70 26.90
C ARG A 433 -12.63 -8.88 26.73
N LEU A 434 -13.89 -8.61 26.35
CA LEU A 434 -14.89 -9.64 26.11
C LEU A 434 -14.42 -10.66 25.07
N ARG A 435 -13.90 -10.17 23.94
CA ARG A 435 -13.38 -11.03 22.86
C ARG A 435 -12.19 -11.89 23.29
N ASN A 436 -11.38 -11.40 24.22
CA ASN A 436 -10.14 -12.05 24.67
C ASN A 436 -10.27 -12.74 26.05
N GLY A 437 -11.50 -12.95 26.53
CA GLY A 437 -11.77 -13.71 27.76
C GLY A 437 -11.43 -12.98 29.07
N GLU A 438 -11.26 -11.66 29.04
CA GLU A 438 -11.08 -10.83 30.22
C GLU A 438 -12.43 -10.25 30.71
N PRO A 439 -12.67 -10.15 32.03
CA PRO A 439 -13.89 -9.54 32.54
C PRO A 439 -13.96 -8.04 32.20
N ALA A 440 -15.12 -7.57 31.75
CA ALA A 440 -15.38 -6.13 31.55
C ALA A 440 -15.23 -5.37 32.89
N THR A 441 -14.79 -4.11 32.84
CA THR A 441 -14.75 -3.30 34.07
C THR A 441 -16.17 -2.89 34.43
N PRO A 442 -16.61 -2.99 35.70
CA PRO A 442 -17.91 -2.49 36.10
C PRO A 442 -18.00 -0.98 35.78
N PRO A 443 -19.17 -0.48 35.33
CA PRO A 443 -19.36 0.94 35.06
C PRO A 443 -19.02 1.74 36.33
N ARG A 444 -18.24 2.82 36.16
CA ARG A 444 -17.89 3.74 37.23
C ARG A 444 -19.02 4.70 37.54
#